data_AF-A0A4Q2RKV6-F1
#
_entry.id   AF-A0A4Q2RKV6-F1
#
_cell.length_a   1.000
_cell.length_b   1.000
_cell.length_c   1.000
_cell.angle_alpha   90.00
_cell.angle_beta   90.00
_cell.angle_gamma   90.00
#
_symmetry.space_group_name_H-M   'P 1'
#
loop_
_entity.id
_entity.type
_entity.pdbx_description
1 polymer ?
#
loop_
_entity_poly.entity_id
_entity_poly.type
_entity_poly.pdbx_seq_one_letter_code
_entity_poly.pdbx_strand_id
1 'polypeptide(L)'
;MSRREGNRPDRRIAAATMMDERARHALSRRVTYVGSATHKLHPGDYGFQPPQNPRPTKSPCDAFRSVLLGEAQDLFRQGIMRGMVSAFGPGQVPKYVWCVDAAGEVYEAKTRPERETRYHGYRIGPDERDMCRYVLKEWMQRCR
;
A
#
# COMPACT_ATOMS: atom_id res chain seq x y z
N MET A 1 -15.25 6.83 19.25
CA MET A 1 -14.60 8.10 18.86
C MET A 1 -14.14 7.97 17.41
N SER A 2 -14.97 8.38 16.45
CA SER A 2 -14.69 8.28 15.01
C SER A 2 -14.42 9.68 14.47
N ARG A 3 -13.15 10.01 14.24
CA ARG A 3 -12.75 11.11 13.35
C ARG A 3 -11.24 11.11 13.20
N ARG A 4 -10.73 10.58 12.08
CA ARG A 4 -9.61 11.14 11.32
C ARG A 4 -9.69 10.71 9.85
N GLU A 5 -10.72 11.15 9.14
CA GLU A 5 -10.52 11.45 7.71
C GLU A 5 -9.70 12.73 7.64
N GLY A 6 -8.38 12.58 7.81
CA GLY A 6 -7.46 13.67 7.54
C GLY A 6 -7.59 13.98 6.05
N ASN A 7 -8.00 15.20 5.71
CA ASN A 7 -8.04 15.71 4.34
C ASN A 7 -6.60 15.74 3.80
N ARG A 8 -6.13 14.62 3.26
CA ARG A 8 -4.82 14.44 2.63
C ARG A 8 -5.04 14.55 1.12
N PRO A 9 -4.89 15.74 0.53
CA PRO A 9 -5.16 15.94 -0.90
C PRO A 9 -4.26 15.06 -1.79
N ASP A 10 -3.10 14.63 -1.27
CA ASP A 10 -2.13 13.76 -1.94
C ASP A 10 -2.46 12.26 -1.84
N ARG A 11 -3.43 11.86 -1.00
CA ARG A 11 -3.84 10.46 -0.82
C ARG A 11 -4.96 10.11 -1.79
N ARG A 12 -4.65 10.20 -3.09
CA ARG A 12 -5.56 9.88 -4.19
C ARG A 12 -4.83 9.05 -5.24
N ILE A 13 -5.55 8.14 -5.89
CA ILE A 13 -5.03 7.36 -7.00
C ILE A 13 -4.91 8.31 -8.21
N ALA A 14 -3.77 8.28 -8.88
CA ALA A 14 -3.52 9.07 -10.07
C ALA A 14 -4.43 8.66 -11.24
N ALA A 15 -4.59 9.56 -12.21
CA ALA A 15 -5.28 9.26 -13.45
C ALA A 15 -4.70 8.00 -14.12
N ALA A 16 -5.56 7.14 -14.67
CA ALA A 16 -5.13 5.90 -15.31
C ALA A 16 -4.14 6.12 -16.48
N THR A 17 -4.20 7.30 -17.11
CA THR A 17 -3.31 7.72 -18.20
C THR A 17 -1.93 8.19 -17.73
N MET A 18 -1.70 8.34 -16.42
CA MET A 18 -0.43 8.82 -15.90
C MET A 18 0.74 7.88 -16.23
N MET A 19 0.48 6.57 -16.26
CA MET A 19 1.49 5.56 -16.56
C MET A 19 0.95 4.55 -17.58
N ASP A 20 1.68 4.42 -18.68
CA ASP A 20 1.50 3.29 -19.59
C ASP A 20 2.03 1.98 -18.96
N GLU A 21 1.87 0.86 -19.67
CA GLU A 21 2.33 -0.44 -19.22
C GLU A 21 3.86 -0.50 -19.01
N ARG A 22 4.63 0.12 -19.91
CA ARG A 22 6.10 0.15 -19.83
C ARG A 22 6.57 0.89 -18.57
N ALA A 23 5.96 2.03 -18.26
CA ALA A 23 6.23 2.83 -17.07
C ALA A 23 5.88 2.06 -15.79
N ARG A 24 4.75 1.33 -15.78
CA ARG A 24 4.36 0.44 -14.67
C ARG A 24 5.39 -0.66 -14.43
N HIS A 25 5.84 -1.34 -15.49
CA HIS A 25 6.91 -2.33 -15.38
C HIS A 25 8.22 -1.72 -14.86
N ALA A 26 8.63 -0.57 -15.39
CA ALA A 26 9.84 0.12 -14.94
C ALA A 26 9.75 0.52 -13.46
N LEU A 27 8.61 1.04 -13.02
CA LEU A 27 8.37 1.37 -11.63
C LEU A 27 8.44 0.12 -10.73
N SER A 28 7.80 -0.98 -11.13
CA SER A 28 7.78 -2.23 -10.36
C SER A 28 9.17 -2.82 -10.08
N ARG A 29 10.18 -2.49 -10.90
CA ARG A 29 11.58 -2.90 -10.70
C ARG A 29 12.39 -1.93 -9.84
N ARG A 30 11.93 -0.67 -9.71
CA ARG A 30 12.64 0.40 -8.97
C ARG A 30 12.27 0.46 -7.49
N VAL A 31 11.08 -0.03 -7.12
CA VAL A 31 10.55 0.05 -5.76
C VAL A 31 10.33 -1.33 -5.16
N THR A 32 10.49 -1.45 -3.85
CA THR A 32 10.42 -2.74 -3.15
C THR A 32 9.59 -2.63 -1.88
N TYR A 33 8.68 -3.59 -1.67
CA TYR A 33 8.01 -3.76 -0.39
C TYR A 33 8.92 -4.51 0.59
N VAL A 34 9.15 -3.91 1.76
CA VAL A 34 10.00 -4.48 2.81
C VAL A 34 9.27 -4.68 4.14
N GLY A 35 8.06 -4.12 4.26
CA GLY A 35 7.30 -4.11 5.51
C GLY A 35 7.92 -3.22 6.59
N SER A 36 7.30 -3.19 7.76
CA SER A 36 7.85 -2.53 8.95
C SER A 36 7.46 -3.30 10.20
N ALA A 37 8.41 -3.52 11.10
CA ALA A 37 8.17 -4.13 12.41
C ALA A 37 7.12 -3.36 13.23
N THR A 38 6.96 -2.05 12.97
CA THR A 38 6.05 -1.19 13.74
C THR A 38 4.55 -1.38 13.45
N HIS A 39 4.19 -2.22 12.48
CA HIS A 39 2.81 -2.42 12.01
C HIS A 39 2.39 -3.90 11.89
N LYS A 40 3.19 -4.86 12.37
CA LYS A 40 2.84 -6.29 12.36
C LYS A 40 2.62 -6.80 13.78
N LEU A 41 1.45 -7.40 14.04
CA LEU A 41 1.16 -8.15 15.28
C LEU A 41 1.82 -9.54 15.27
N HIS A 42 1.97 -10.12 14.09
CA HIS A 42 2.54 -11.43 13.79
C HIS A 42 3.57 -11.25 12.66
N PRO A 43 4.86 -11.06 12.99
CA PRO A 43 5.88 -10.69 12.02
C PRO A 43 6.17 -11.73 10.92
N GLY A 44 5.54 -12.91 10.94
CA GLY A 44 5.70 -13.93 9.89
C GLY A 44 7.17 -14.26 9.63
N ASP A 45 7.56 -14.29 8.35
CA ASP A 45 8.91 -14.58 7.84
C ASP A 45 9.82 -13.34 7.70
N TYR A 46 9.41 -12.18 8.23
CA TYR A 46 10.09 -10.90 7.94
C TYR A 46 11.43 -10.72 8.67
N GLY A 47 11.79 -11.62 9.58
CA GLY A 47 13.12 -11.64 10.21
C GLY A 47 13.49 -10.42 11.05
N PHE A 48 12.50 -9.63 11.53
CA PHE A 48 12.78 -8.42 12.30
C PHE A 48 13.49 -8.76 13.63
N GLN A 49 14.69 -8.21 13.83
CA GLN A 49 15.41 -8.26 15.11
C GLN A 49 15.73 -6.83 15.60
N PRO A 50 15.35 -6.47 16.84
CA PRO A 50 14.55 -7.22 17.81
C PRO A 50 13.04 -7.26 17.44
N PRO A 51 12.27 -8.24 17.95
CA PRO A 51 10.81 -8.26 17.77
C PRO A 51 10.20 -7.00 18.42
N GLN A 52 9.62 -6.11 17.62
CA GLN A 52 8.95 -4.92 18.13
C GLN A 52 7.45 -5.15 18.20
N ASN A 53 6.87 -5.01 19.39
CA ASN A 53 5.42 -4.99 19.55
C ASN A 53 4.83 -3.82 18.76
N PRO A 54 3.75 -4.03 17.97
CA PRO A 54 3.08 -2.95 17.28
C PRO A 54 2.52 -1.96 18.30
N ARG A 55 2.71 -0.67 18.02
CA ARG A 55 2.20 0.38 18.91
C ARG A 55 0.66 0.33 18.90
N PRO A 56 -0.02 0.40 20.06
CA PRO A 56 -1.49 0.33 20.17
C PRO A 56 -2.27 1.35 19.32
N THR A 57 -1.61 2.41 18.88
CA THR A 57 -2.19 3.54 18.14
C THR A 57 -2.13 3.41 16.62
N LYS A 58 -1.69 2.26 16.09
CA LYS A 58 -1.49 2.05 14.65
C LYS A 58 -2.27 0.82 14.16
N SER A 59 -3.01 0.97 13.05
CA SER A 59 -3.73 -0.12 12.40
C SER A 59 -2.77 -1.25 11.99
N PRO A 60 -2.98 -2.49 12.46
CA PRO A 60 -2.12 -3.62 12.14
C PRO A 60 -2.34 -4.12 10.70
N CYS A 61 -1.28 -4.52 10.02
CA CYS A 61 -1.34 -5.07 8.66
C CYS A 61 -1.96 -6.47 8.60
N ASP A 62 -1.99 -7.17 9.73
CA ASP A 62 -2.24 -8.61 9.87
C ASP A 62 -3.32 -8.92 10.92
N ALA A 63 -4.20 -7.95 11.20
CA ALA A 63 -5.24 -8.07 12.22
C ALA A 63 -6.22 -9.25 12.00
N PHE A 64 -6.36 -9.72 10.76
CA PHE A 64 -7.23 -10.85 10.38
C PHE A 64 -6.46 -12.12 10.01
N ARG A 65 -5.28 -11.98 9.40
CA ARG A 65 -4.37 -13.08 9.05
C ARG A 65 -2.96 -12.55 8.86
N SER A 66 -1.96 -13.39 9.08
CA SER A 66 -0.58 -13.08 8.72
C SER A 66 -0.44 -12.96 7.21
N VAL A 67 -0.10 -11.78 6.71
CA VAL A 67 0.35 -11.58 5.32
C VAL A 67 1.87 -11.79 5.29
N LEU A 68 2.32 -12.83 4.59
CA LEU A 68 3.73 -13.17 4.41
C LEU A 68 4.46 -12.15 3.53
N LEU A 69 5.79 -12.10 3.60
CA LEU A 69 6.57 -11.13 2.82
C LEU A 69 6.38 -11.29 1.32
N GLY A 70 6.45 -12.53 0.83
CA GLY A 70 6.22 -12.82 -0.59
C GLY A 70 4.83 -12.36 -1.05
N GLU A 71 3.79 -12.70 -0.28
CA GLU A 71 2.42 -12.27 -0.58
C GLU A 71 2.28 -10.74 -0.60
N ALA A 72 2.86 -10.05 0.38
CA ALA A 72 2.82 -8.59 0.42
C ALA A 72 3.56 -7.95 -0.76
N GLN A 73 4.68 -8.54 -1.19
CA GLN A 73 5.41 -8.11 -2.38
C GLN A 73 4.60 -8.31 -3.66
N ASP A 74 3.90 -9.43 -3.77
CA ASP A 74 3.04 -9.72 -4.92
C ASP A 74 1.85 -8.77 -4.99
N LEU A 75 1.16 -8.53 -3.86
CA LEU A 75 0.07 -7.55 -3.78
C LEU A 75 0.56 -6.14 -4.13
N PHE A 76 1.71 -5.74 -3.60
CA PHE A 76 2.31 -4.45 -3.91
C PHE A 76 2.63 -4.31 -5.41
N ARG A 77 3.20 -5.37 -6.01
CA ARG A 77 3.49 -5.40 -7.45
C ARG A 77 2.21 -5.30 -8.27
N GLN A 78 1.16 -6.02 -7.90
CA GLN A 78 -0.14 -5.94 -8.57
C GLN A 78 -0.72 -4.52 -8.53
N GLY A 79 -0.61 -3.83 -7.38
CA GLY A 79 -0.98 -2.42 -7.26
C GLY A 79 -0.27 -1.53 -8.29
N ILE A 80 1.05 -1.66 -8.40
CA ILE A 80 1.84 -0.92 -9.39
C ILE A 80 1.41 -1.27 -10.83
N MET A 81 1.26 -2.56 -11.12
CA MET A 81 0.89 -3.02 -12.47
C MET A 81 -0.51 -2.59 -12.89
N ARG A 82 -1.41 -2.30 -11.95
CA ARG A 82 -2.72 -1.69 -12.21
C ARG A 82 -2.70 -0.16 -12.15
N GLY A 83 -1.54 0.46 -11.95
CA GLY A 83 -1.40 1.91 -11.82
C GLY A 83 -2.06 2.49 -10.56
N MET A 84 -2.31 1.65 -9.55
CA MET A 84 -2.95 2.02 -8.28
C MET A 84 -1.96 2.76 -7.38
N VAL A 85 -1.50 3.92 -7.84
CA VAL A 85 -0.45 4.71 -7.21
C VAL A 85 -0.86 6.16 -7.09
N SER A 86 -0.28 6.89 -6.13
CA SER A 86 -0.48 8.33 -6.03
C SER A 86 0.25 9.05 -7.16
N ALA A 87 -0.15 10.28 -7.50
CA ALA A 87 0.60 11.09 -8.46
C ALA A 87 2.05 11.36 -7.98
N PHE A 88 2.97 11.53 -8.92
CA PHE A 88 4.40 11.78 -8.69
C PHE A 88 5.03 12.44 -9.93
N GLY A 89 6.13 13.18 -9.74
CA GLY A 89 6.83 13.87 -10.82
C GLY A 89 7.80 12.97 -11.60
N PRO A 90 8.33 13.46 -12.75
CA PRO A 90 9.37 12.77 -13.50
C PRO A 90 10.57 12.39 -12.62
N GLY A 91 11.09 11.18 -12.79
CA GLY A 91 12.22 10.66 -12.01
C GLY A 91 11.88 10.23 -10.57
N GLN A 92 10.74 10.66 -10.02
CA GLN A 92 10.32 10.31 -8.66
C GLN A 92 9.62 8.93 -8.61
N VAL A 93 9.21 8.55 -7.40
CA VAL A 93 8.36 7.39 -7.11
C VAL A 93 7.08 7.86 -6.44
N PRO A 94 5.96 7.13 -6.55
CA PRO A 94 4.73 7.49 -5.86
C PRO A 94 4.94 7.50 -4.34
N LYS A 95 4.14 8.28 -3.62
CA LYS A 95 4.14 8.25 -2.17
C LYS A 95 3.34 7.06 -1.64
N TYR A 96 2.27 6.73 -2.34
CA TYR A 96 1.34 5.67 -1.97
C TYR A 96 1.16 4.68 -3.12
N VAL A 97 1.05 3.40 -2.77
CA VAL A 97 0.59 2.32 -3.65
C VAL A 97 -0.55 1.63 -2.94
N TRP A 98 -1.62 1.34 -3.67
CA TRP A 98 -2.78 0.61 -3.15
C TRP A 98 -2.95 -0.72 -3.86
N CYS A 99 -3.43 -1.71 -3.12
CA CYS A 99 -3.79 -3.00 -3.68
C CYS A 99 -4.98 -3.61 -2.95
N VAL A 100 -5.61 -4.58 -3.60
CA VAL A 100 -6.75 -5.33 -3.09
C VAL A 100 -6.43 -6.81 -3.20
N ASP A 101 -6.62 -7.57 -2.13
CA ASP A 101 -6.42 -9.02 -2.15
C ASP A 101 -7.65 -9.78 -2.68
N ALA A 102 -7.55 -11.12 -2.75
CA ALA A 102 -8.64 -11.97 -3.23
C ALA A 102 -9.89 -11.94 -2.35
N ALA A 103 -9.77 -11.54 -1.08
CA ALA A 103 -10.89 -11.39 -0.15
C ALA A 103 -11.55 -10.00 -0.25
N GLY A 104 -11.02 -9.09 -1.08
CA GLY A 104 -11.50 -7.72 -1.19
C GLY A 104 -10.96 -6.79 -0.10
N GLU A 105 -9.93 -7.22 0.64
CA GLU A 105 -9.29 -6.39 1.66
C GLU A 105 -8.37 -5.36 1.00
N VAL A 106 -8.44 -4.12 1.49
CA VAL A 106 -7.70 -2.99 0.92
C VAL A 106 -6.42 -2.74 1.72
N TYR A 107 -5.31 -2.58 1.00
CA TYR A 107 -4.00 -2.29 1.57
C TYR A 107 -3.43 -1.00 1.01
N GLU A 108 -2.73 -0.25 1.85
CA GLU A 108 -1.95 0.93 1.47
C GLU A 108 -0.49 0.73 1.86
N ALA A 109 0.39 0.85 0.88
CA ALA A 109 1.82 0.95 1.08
C ALA A 109 2.28 2.40 0.90
N LYS A 110 3.19 2.85 1.77
CA LYS A 110 3.71 4.21 1.81
C LYS A 110 5.23 4.24 1.87
N THR A 111 5.81 5.25 1.23
CA THR A 111 7.22 5.62 1.34
C THR A 111 7.40 7.12 1.60
N ARG A 112 8.65 7.57 1.77
CA ARG A 112 9.08 8.98 1.63
C ARG A 112 9.84 9.13 0.31
N PRO A 113 9.19 9.55 -0.79
CA PRO A 113 9.78 9.53 -2.14
C PRO A 113 11.11 10.28 -2.29
N GLU A 114 11.33 11.32 -1.49
CA GLU A 114 12.57 12.10 -1.48
C GLU A 114 13.76 11.37 -0.83
N ARG A 115 13.50 10.28 -0.12
CA ARG A 115 14.50 9.60 0.72
C ARG A 115 14.68 8.14 0.37
N GLU A 116 13.64 7.44 -0.07
CA GLU A 116 13.70 5.99 -0.23
C GLU A 116 12.71 5.45 -1.27
N THR A 117 13.06 4.28 -1.82
CA THR A 117 12.21 3.49 -2.72
C THR A 117 11.62 2.25 -2.03
N ARG A 118 11.78 2.16 -0.71
CA ARG A 118 11.33 1.05 0.13
C ARG A 118 9.98 1.36 0.75
N TYR A 119 9.04 0.45 0.61
CA TYR A 119 7.67 0.64 1.07
C TYR A 119 7.36 -0.27 2.25
N HIS A 120 6.55 0.27 3.15
CA HIS A 120 5.84 -0.49 4.18
C HIS A 120 4.36 -0.18 4.03
N GLY A 121 3.51 -1.14 4.30
CA GLY A 121 2.08 -0.96 4.09
C GLY A 121 1.25 -1.69 5.11
N TYR A 122 0.01 -1.24 5.25
CA TYR A 122 -0.97 -1.66 6.24
C TYR A 122 -2.34 -1.84 5.60
N ARG A 123 -3.18 -2.64 6.26
CA ARG A 123 -4.57 -2.82 5.86
C ARG A 123 -5.34 -1.55 6.22
N ILE A 124 -6.13 -1.05 5.29
CA ILE A 124 -7.07 0.05 5.56
C ILE A 124 -8.27 -0.55 6.28
N GLY A 125 -8.51 -0.08 7.50
CA GLY A 125 -9.54 -0.63 8.38
C GLY A 125 -10.95 -0.14 8.08
N PRO A 126 -11.97 -0.73 8.73
CA PRO A 126 -13.38 -0.32 8.59
C PRO A 126 -13.69 1.06 9.18
N ASP A 127 -12.72 1.70 9.83
CA ASP A 127 -12.74 3.09 10.26
C ASP A 127 -12.52 4.08 9.09
N GLU A 128 -11.91 3.64 8.00
CA GLU A 128 -11.64 4.44 6.80
C GLU A 128 -12.49 3.98 5.59
N ARG A 129 -13.80 3.81 5.80
CA ARG A 129 -14.72 3.20 4.81
C ARG A 129 -14.71 3.86 3.45
N ASP A 130 -14.65 5.18 3.39
CA ASP A 130 -14.71 5.89 2.11
C ASP A 130 -13.43 5.71 1.31
N MET A 131 -12.28 5.58 1.99
CA MET A 131 -11.02 5.20 1.34
C MET A 131 -11.09 3.77 0.80
N CYS A 132 -11.63 2.81 1.57
CA CYS A 132 -11.80 1.43 1.09
C CYS A 132 -12.71 1.39 -0.16
N ARG A 133 -13.87 2.05 -0.11
CA ARG A 133 -14.81 2.12 -1.24
C ARG A 133 -14.17 2.75 -2.48
N TYR A 134 -13.41 3.83 -2.28
CA TYR A 134 -12.70 4.51 -3.35
C TYR A 134 -11.67 3.59 -4.02
N VAL A 135 -10.80 2.94 -3.24
CA VAL A 135 -9.78 2.03 -3.77
C VAL A 135 -10.42 0.83 -4.49
N LEU A 136 -11.47 0.23 -3.91
CA LEU A 136 -12.18 -0.89 -4.53
C LEU A 136 -12.81 -0.50 -5.87
N LYS A 137 -13.43 0.68 -5.94
CA LYS A 137 -14.01 1.21 -7.18
C LYS A 137 -12.95 1.36 -8.27
N GLU A 138 -11.83 2.02 -7.96
CA GLU A 138 -10.72 2.19 -8.90
C GLU A 138 -10.10 0.85 -9.30
N TRP A 139 -9.93 -0.08 -8.36
CA TRP A 139 -9.42 -1.42 -8.62
C TRP A 139 -10.29 -2.15 -9.65
N MET A 140 -11.60 -2.20 -9.42
CA MET A 140 -12.55 -2.85 -10.34
C MET A 140 -12.54 -2.21 -11.73
N GLN A 141 -12.41 -0.88 -11.83
CA GLN A 141 -12.37 -0.18 -13.12
C GLN A 141 -11.11 -0.53 -13.93
N ARG A 142 -10.00 -0.82 -13.26
CA ARG A 142 -8.70 -1.16 -13.89
C ARG A 142 -8.47 -2.66 -14.04
N CYS A 143 -9.39 -3.48 -13.53
CA CYS A 143 -9.43 -4.92 -13.72
C CYS A 143 -10.30 -5.36 -14.91
N ARG A 144 -11.02 -4.42 -15.54
CA ARG A 144 -11.74 -4.64 -16.79
C ARG A 144 -10.76 -4.63 -17.96
#